data_AF-A0A210RZ89-F1
#
_entry.id   AF-A0A210RZ89-F1
#
_cell.length_a   1.000
_cell.length_b   1.000
_cell.length_c   1.000
_cell.angle_alpha   90.00
_cell.angle_beta   90.00
_cell.angle_gamma   90.00
#
_symmetry.space_group_name_H-M   'P 1'
#
loop_
_entity.id
_entity.type
_entity.pdbx_description
1 polymer ?
#
loop_
_entity_poly.entity_id
_entity_poly.type
_entity_poly.pdbx_seq_one_letter_code
_entity_poly.pdbx_strand_id
1 'polypeptide(L)'
;MQIILLEKVTNLGNLGDVVRVKDGFARNFLIPQRKARRATEAAIADFAVRRAELEKLAAEKLAAAQAVGTKLKDLVLEIGQKAGVDGRLFGSVTNHDIADALKAKGFAIEKSSIRMPTGPLKMVGDHPVAVAVHTDVVTDITIRVVGEQA
;
A
#
# COMPACT_ATOMS: atom_id res chain seq x y z
N MET A 1 -3.97 24.05 -13.66
CA MET A 1 -2.51 23.97 -13.90
C MET A 1 -2.18 22.72 -14.69
N GLN A 2 -1.28 22.81 -15.66
CA GLN A 2 -0.72 21.64 -16.36
C GLN A 2 0.51 21.13 -15.61
N ILE A 3 0.57 19.81 -15.40
CA ILE A 3 1.65 19.13 -14.71
C ILE A 3 2.06 17.89 -15.49
N ILE A 4 3.32 17.50 -15.35
CA ILE A 4 3.84 16.20 -15.79
C ILE A 4 4.00 15.29 -14.57
N LEU A 5 3.46 14.08 -14.66
CA LEU A 5 3.55 13.10 -13.57
C LEU A 5 4.94 12.46 -13.55
N LEU A 6 5.55 12.43 -12.37
CA LEU A 6 6.85 11.79 -12.13
C LEU A 6 6.69 10.35 -11.61
N GLU A 7 5.51 10.02 -11.11
CA GLU A 7 5.11 8.67 -10.72
C GLU A 7 3.66 8.42 -11.15
N LYS A 8 3.26 7.14 -11.19
CA LYS A 8 1.87 6.78 -11.42
C LYS A 8 1.01 7.20 -10.23
N VAL A 9 -0.08 7.91 -10.50
CA VAL A 9 -1.03 8.38 -9.47
C VAL A 9 -2.41 7.81 -9.78
N THR A 10 -2.98 7.08 -8.81
CA THR A 10 -4.31 6.49 -8.92
C THR A 10 -5.35 7.57 -9.27
N ASN A 11 -6.21 7.27 -10.25
CA ASN A 11 -7.27 8.17 -10.77
C ASN A 11 -6.76 9.46 -11.45
N LEU A 12 -5.47 9.54 -11.82
CA LEU A 12 -4.93 10.71 -12.51
C LEU A 12 -4.18 10.35 -13.80
N GLY A 13 -3.23 9.41 -13.75
CA GLY A 13 -2.44 9.03 -14.92
C GLY A 13 -1.17 8.24 -14.60
N ASN A 14 -0.44 7.88 -15.64
CA ASN A 14 0.82 7.15 -15.56
C ASN A 14 2.04 8.09 -15.53
N LEU A 15 3.21 7.50 -15.27
CA LEU A 15 4.49 8.21 -15.28
C LEU A 15 4.72 8.87 -16.65
N GLY A 16 4.97 10.18 -16.64
CA GLY A 16 5.22 10.98 -17.85
C GLY A 16 3.98 11.61 -18.49
N ASP A 17 2.78 11.30 -18.01
CA ASP A 17 1.57 11.90 -18.57
C ASP A 17 1.47 13.39 -18.20
N VAL A 18 1.13 14.21 -19.20
CA VAL A 18 0.81 15.62 -19.01
C VAL A 18 -0.67 15.77 -18.77
N VAL A 19 -1.04 16.09 -17.53
CA VAL A 19 -2.44 16.19 -17.09
C VAL A 19 -2.76 17.58 -16.60
N ARG A 20 -4.02 17.99 -16.80
CA ARG A 20 -4.54 19.26 -16.30
C ARG A 20 -5.31 19.02 -14.99
N VAL A 21 -4.80 19.59 -13.90
CA VAL A 21 -5.43 19.48 -12.57
C VAL A 21 -5.74 20.85 -11.97
N LYS A 22 -6.56 20.88 -10.92
CA LYS A 22 -6.82 22.09 -10.13
C LYS A 22 -5.52 22.57 -9.47
N ASP A 23 -5.32 23.88 -9.44
CA ASP A 23 -4.07 24.49 -8.97
C ASP A 23 -3.72 24.12 -7.54
N GLY A 24 -4.73 24.07 -6.65
CA GLY A 24 -4.55 23.66 -5.26
C GLY A 24 -4.05 22.22 -5.11
N PHE A 25 -4.57 21.29 -5.92
CA PHE A 25 -4.16 19.89 -5.85
C PHE A 25 -2.71 19.69 -6.28
N ALA A 26 -2.29 20.34 -7.36
CA ALA A 26 -0.90 20.25 -7.77
C ALA A 26 0.05 21.03 -6.85
N ARG A 27 -0.31 22.23 -6.38
CA ARG A 27 0.57 23.05 -5.53
C ARG A 27 0.73 22.51 -4.11
N ASN A 28 -0.32 21.95 -3.53
CA ASN A 28 -0.32 21.55 -2.11
C ASN A 28 -0.01 20.06 -1.91
N PHE A 29 -0.27 19.22 -2.91
CA PHE A 29 -0.14 17.76 -2.76
C PHE A 29 0.89 17.18 -3.74
N LEU A 30 0.69 17.32 -5.05
CA LEU A 30 1.51 16.59 -6.04
C LEU A 30 2.95 17.11 -6.15
N ILE A 31 3.15 18.44 -6.21
CA ILE A 31 4.48 19.03 -6.36
C ILE A 31 5.31 18.88 -5.07
N PRO A 32 4.79 19.16 -3.86
CA PRO A 32 5.55 18.99 -2.61
C PRO A 32 5.95 17.53 -2.35
N GLN A 33 5.08 16.57 -2.70
CA GLN A 33 5.39 15.14 -2.57
C GLN A 33 6.25 14.59 -3.71
N ARG A 34 6.73 15.44 -4.62
CA ARG A 34 7.54 15.06 -5.80
C ARG A 34 6.85 14.07 -6.75
N LYS A 35 5.52 14.03 -6.72
CA LYS A 35 4.70 13.16 -7.60
C LYS A 35 4.50 13.75 -8.98
N ALA A 36 4.64 15.07 -9.10
CA ALA A 36 4.50 15.79 -10.35
C ALA A 36 5.38 17.05 -10.39
N ARG A 37 5.69 17.51 -11.60
CA ARG A 37 6.33 18.81 -11.87
C ARG A 37 5.42 19.67 -12.74
N ARG A 38 5.58 20.99 -12.71
CA ARG A 38 4.90 21.85 -13.69
C ARG A 38 5.33 21.46 -15.11
N ALA A 39 4.38 21.37 -16.02
CA ALA A 39 4.65 21.06 -17.42
C ALA A 39 5.15 22.33 -18.12
N THR A 40 6.44 22.61 -18.02
CA THR A 40 7.15 23.58 -18.87
C THR A 40 7.86 22.84 -19.99
N GLU A 41 8.11 23.50 -21.12
CA GLU A 41 8.80 22.86 -22.27
C GLU A 41 10.16 22.26 -21.87
N ALA A 42 10.93 22.98 -21.06
CA ALA A 42 12.19 22.49 -20.50
C ALA A 42 11.98 21.22 -19.63
N ALA A 43 10.94 21.19 -18.80
CA ALA A 43 10.66 20.03 -17.95
C ALA A 43 10.19 18.80 -18.75
N ILE A 44 9.50 19.01 -19.87
CA ILE A 44 9.09 17.92 -20.77
C ILE A 44 10.31 17.34 -21.48
N ALA A 45 11.23 18.18 -21.97
CA ALA A 45 12.47 17.74 -22.59
C ALA A 45 13.38 17.01 -21.60
N ASP A 46 13.57 17.55 -20.40
CA ASP A 46 14.32 16.90 -19.30
C ASP A 46 13.74 15.51 -18.98
N PHE A 47 12.41 15.42 -18.93
CA PHE A 47 11.73 14.17 -18.60
C PHE A 47 11.89 13.14 -19.71
N ALA A 48 11.84 13.53 -20.98
CA ALA A 48 12.05 12.61 -22.09
C ALA A 48 13.41 11.90 -22.02
N VAL A 49 14.46 12.61 -21.60
CA VAL A 49 15.81 12.05 -21.42
C VAL A 49 15.85 11.06 -20.24
N ARG A 50 15.16 11.37 -19.14
CA ARG A 50 15.13 10.53 -17.92
C ARG A 50 14.04 9.46 -17.92
N ARG A 51 13.14 9.47 -18.91
CA ARG A 51 11.97 8.60 -18.97
C ARG A 51 12.37 7.12 -18.96
N ALA A 52 13.36 6.76 -19.79
CA ALA A 52 13.81 5.37 -19.88
C ALA A 52 14.41 4.85 -18.56
N GLU A 53 15.08 5.71 -17.79
CA GLU A 53 15.63 5.35 -16.47
C GLU A 53 14.52 5.21 -15.43
N LEU A 54 13.59 6.18 -15.40
CA LEU A 54 12.46 6.16 -14.47
C LEU A 54 11.48 5.01 -14.73
N GLU A 55 11.23 4.67 -15.99
CA GLU A 55 10.42 3.51 -16.37
C GLU A 55 11.07 2.19 -15.95
N LYS A 56 12.39 2.04 -16.11
CA LYS A 56 13.11 0.86 -15.61
C LYS A 56 13.01 0.73 -14.09
N LEU A 57 13.28 1.81 -13.36
CA LEU A 57 13.15 1.83 -11.90
C LEU A 57 11.73 1.54 -11.42
N ALA A 58 10.72 2.04 -12.15
CA ALA A 58 9.31 1.75 -11.85
C ALA A 58 8.97 0.26 -12.08
N ALA A 59 9.46 -0.31 -13.18
CA ALA A 59 9.27 -1.73 -13.50
C ALA A 59 9.96 -2.64 -12.47
N GLU A 60 11.17 -2.31 -12.04
CA GLU A 60 11.90 -3.05 -11.00
C GLU A 60 11.16 -3.02 -9.66
N LYS A 61 10.64 -1.84 -9.25
CA LYS A 61 9.83 -1.71 -8.04
C LYS A 61 8.53 -2.51 -8.12
N LEU A 62 7.87 -2.50 -9.28
CA LEU A 62 6.65 -3.27 -9.50
C LEU A 62 6.93 -4.77 -9.44
N ALA A 63 8.02 -5.24 -10.06
CA ALA A 63 8.43 -6.64 -10.01
C ALA A 63 8.79 -7.07 -8.58
N ALA A 64 9.52 -6.25 -7.82
CA ALA A 64 9.81 -6.51 -6.42
C ALA A 64 8.53 -6.57 -5.56
N ALA A 65 7.59 -5.65 -5.78
CA ALA A 65 6.31 -5.65 -5.10
C ALA A 65 5.44 -6.87 -5.45
N GLN A 66 5.43 -7.30 -6.71
CA GLN A 66 4.74 -8.53 -7.13
C GLN A 66 5.33 -9.76 -6.43
N ALA A 67 6.66 -9.88 -6.37
CA ALA A 67 7.32 -10.98 -5.68
C ALA A 67 6.97 -11.02 -4.17
N VAL A 68 6.88 -9.85 -3.53
CA VAL A 68 6.40 -9.74 -2.14
C VAL A 68 4.92 -10.13 -2.03
N GLY A 69 4.08 -9.66 -2.95
CA GLY A 69 2.65 -10.00 -3.01
C GLY A 69 2.42 -11.51 -3.14
N THR A 70 3.15 -12.20 -4.02
CA THR A 70 3.05 -13.66 -4.15
C THR A 70 3.37 -14.37 -2.83
N LYS A 71 4.45 -13.96 -2.15
CA LYS A 71 4.82 -14.54 -0.84
C LYS A 71 3.79 -14.28 0.25
N LEU A 72 3.11 -13.14 0.20
CA LEU A 72 2.07 -12.79 1.16
C LEU A 72 0.77 -13.57 0.93
N LYS A 73 0.44 -13.90 -0.33
CA LYS A 73 -0.81 -14.59 -0.66
C LYS A 73 -0.92 -15.97 0.00
N ASP A 74 0.20 -16.69 0.09
CA ASP A 74 0.25 -18.02 0.70
C ASP A 74 0.47 -17.95 2.23
N LEU A 75 0.60 -16.75 2.79
CA LEU A 75 0.90 -16.55 4.20
C LEU A 75 -0.36 -16.55 5.04
N VAL A 76 -0.46 -17.54 5.93
CA VAL A 76 -1.38 -17.49 7.07
C VAL A 76 -0.66 -16.81 8.23
N LEU A 77 -1.23 -15.69 8.70
CA LEU A 77 -0.69 -14.92 9.81
C LEU A 77 -1.46 -15.27 11.08
N GLU A 78 -0.81 -15.94 12.01
CA GLU A 78 -1.40 -16.28 13.31
C GLU A 78 -1.15 -15.14 14.30
N ILE A 79 -2.21 -14.65 14.92
CA ILE A 79 -2.17 -13.62 15.96
C ILE A 79 -2.89 -14.16 17.19
N GLY A 80 -2.14 -14.33 18.29
CA GLY A 80 -2.70 -14.68 19.60
C GLY A 80 -3.31 -13.47 20.28
N GLN A 81 -4.54 -13.58 20.76
CA GLN A 81 -5.18 -12.54 21.56
C GLN A 81 -6.11 -13.15 22.61
N LYS A 82 -6.24 -12.52 23.76
CA LYS A 82 -7.13 -13.00 24.84
C LYS A 82 -8.58 -13.04 24.35
N ALA A 83 -9.21 -14.20 24.48
CA ALA A 83 -10.59 -14.43 24.07
C ALA A 83 -11.45 -14.96 25.21
N GLY A 84 -12.71 -14.54 25.26
CA GLY A 84 -13.72 -15.16 26.11
C GLY A 84 -14.17 -16.51 25.55
N VAL A 85 -14.93 -17.25 26.36
CA VAL A 85 -15.45 -18.58 26.00
C VAL A 85 -16.33 -18.53 24.74
N ASP A 86 -17.00 -17.40 24.52
CA ASP A 86 -17.86 -17.15 23.35
C ASP A 86 -17.06 -16.82 22.06
N GLY A 87 -15.72 -16.85 22.11
CA GLY A 87 -14.85 -16.52 20.98
C GLY A 87 -14.72 -15.02 20.68
N ARG A 88 -15.33 -14.16 21.50
CA ARG A 88 -15.16 -12.71 21.43
C ARG A 88 -13.85 -12.30 22.10
N LEU A 89 -13.06 -11.48 21.42
CA LEU A 89 -11.79 -11.01 21.94
C LEU A 89 -11.99 -9.91 22.98
N PHE A 90 -11.18 -9.94 24.04
CA PHE A 90 -11.12 -8.87 25.04
C PHE A 90 -10.46 -7.60 24.46
N GLY A 91 -9.46 -7.77 23.61
CA GLY A 91 -8.83 -6.71 22.81
C GLY A 91 -9.08 -6.92 21.32
N SER A 92 -9.14 -5.85 20.52
CA SER A 92 -9.27 -6.00 19.06
C SER A 92 -7.91 -6.18 18.40
N VAL A 93 -7.84 -7.00 17.35
CA VAL A 93 -6.68 -7.03 16.45
C VAL A 93 -6.82 -5.89 15.45
N THR A 94 -5.88 -4.96 15.49
CA THR A 94 -5.85 -3.76 14.65
C THR A 94 -4.87 -3.90 13.49
N ASN A 95 -4.91 -2.95 12.56
CA ASN A 95 -3.90 -2.87 11.50
C ASN A 95 -2.47 -2.71 12.03
N HIS A 96 -2.29 -2.18 13.25
CA HIS A 96 -0.98 -2.07 13.88
C HIS A 96 -0.42 -3.46 14.24
N ASP A 97 -1.24 -4.29 14.88
CA ASP A 97 -0.87 -5.64 15.31
C ASP A 97 -0.52 -6.51 14.09
N ILE A 98 -1.31 -6.37 13.03
CA ILE A 98 -1.08 -7.06 11.76
C ILE A 98 0.23 -6.60 11.11
N ALA A 99 0.51 -5.30 11.08
CA ALA A 99 1.75 -4.76 10.53
C ALA A 99 2.98 -5.25 11.29
N ASP A 100 2.91 -5.30 12.63
CA ASP A 100 4.03 -5.74 13.45
C ASP A 100 4.26 -7.26 13.36
N ALA A 101 3.19 -8.05 13.29
CA ALA A 101 3.29 -9.48 13.03
C ALA A 101 3.88 -9.77 11.64
N LEU A 102 3.54 -8.97 10.62
CA LEU A 102 4.14 -9.08 9.29
C LEU A 102 5.62 -8.69 9.29
N LYS A 103 6.01 -7.64 10.03
CA LYS A 103 7.42 -7.27 10.21
C LYS A 103 8.22 -8.36 10.90
N ALA A 104 7.64 -9.03 11.90
CA ALA A 104 8.28 -10.16 12.58
C ALA A 104 8.55 -11.34 11.63
N LYS A 105 7.70 -11.54 10.62
CA LYS A 105 7.91 -12.52 9.54
C LYS A 105 8.84 -12.01 8.41
N GLY A 106 9.43 -10.82 8.54
CA GLY A 106 10.37 -10.25 7.58
C GLY A 106 9.73 -9.40 6.47
N PHE A 107 8.42 -9.11 6.55
CA PHE A 107 7.73 -8.25 5.60
C PHE A 107 7.59 -6.83 6.16
N ALA A 108 8.34 -5.87 5.62
CA ALA A 108 8.27 -4.47 6.02
C ALA A 108 7.02 -3.78 5.42
N ILE A 109 5.85 -4.02 6.01
CA ILE A 109 4.57 -3.45 5.58
C ILE A 109 4.12 -2.39 6.58
N GLU A 110 3.70 -1.23 6.06
CA GLU A 110 3.16 -0.16 6.89
C GLU A 110 1.69 -0.41 7.25
N LYS A 111 1.26 0.10 8.41
CA LYS A 111 -0.15 0.05 8.83
C LYS A 111 -1.13 0.74 7.87
N SER A 112 -0.63 1.70 7.09
CA SER A 112 -1.37 2.44 6.05
C SER A 112 -1.72 1.56 4.84
N SER A 113 -0.91 0.53 4.59
CA SER A 113 -1.11 -0.44 3.51
C SER A 113 -2.17 -1.50 3.83
N ILE A 114 -2.55 -1.67 5.10
CA ILE A 114 -3.48 -2.71 5.53
C ILE A 114 -4.91 -2.14 5.48
N ARG A 115 -5.74 -2.74 4.62
CA ARG A 115 -7.12 -2.31 4.40
C ARG A 115 -8.08 -3.17 5.20
N MET A 116 -8.73 -2.55 6.19
CA MET A 116 -9.74 -3.20 7.04
C MET A 116 -11.09 -2.47 6.91
N PRO A 117 -11.89 -2.77 5.87
CA PRO A 117 -13.14 -2.05 5.60
C PRO A 117 -14.20 -2.25 6.70
N THR A 118 -14.18 -3.40 7.38
CA THR A 118 -15.07 -3.75 8.50
C THR A 118 -14.53 -3.29 9.86
N GLY A 119 -13.35 -2.67 9.89
CA GLY A 119 -12.67 -2.25 11.13
C GLY A 119 -11.87 -3.39 11.80
N PRO A 120 -11.42 -3.17 13.05
CA PRO A 120 -10.59 -4.13 13.79
C PRO A 120 -11.28 -5.48 14.03
N LEU A 121 -10.52 -6.57 14.04
CA LEU A 121 -11.05 -7.92 14.28
C LEU A 121 -11.35 -8.10 15.77
N LYS A 122 -12.55 -8.58 16.09
CA LYS A 122 -13.05 -8.73 17.47
C LYS A 122 -13.44 -10.17 17.83
N MET A 123 -13.23 -11.10 16.91
CA MET A 123 -13.59 -12.51 17.06
C MET A 123 -12.41 -13.38 16.66
N VAL A 124 -12.27 -14.50 17.35
CA VAL A 124 -11.36 -15.58 16.95
C VAL A 124 -11.82 -16.20 15.63
N GLY A 125 -10.88 -16.73 14.86
CA GLY A 125 -11.13 -17.34 13.55
C GLY A 125 -10.28 -16.77 12.43
N ASP A 126 -10.55 -17.24 11.21
CA ASP A 126 -9.80 -16.87 10.01
C ASP A 126 -10.50 -15.70 9.31
N HIS A 127 -9.79 -14.56 9.19
CA HIS A 127 -10.30 -13.33 8.60
C HIS A 127 -9.44 -12.94 7.39
N PRO A 128 -10.03 -12.77 6.19
CA PRO A 128 -9.31 -12.24 5.04
C PRO A 128 -9.09 -10.74 5.20
N VAL A 129 -7.85 -10.29 5.01
CA VAL A 129 -7.48 -8.86 5.05
C VAL A 129 -6.68 -8.49 3.81
N ALA A 130 -7.09 -7.41 3.15
CA ALA A 130 -6.42 -6.92 1.96
C ALA A 130 -5.21 -6.05 2.32
N VAL A 131 -4.03 -6.40 1.81
CA VAL A 131 -2.78 -5.68 2.01
C VAL A 131 -2.32 -5.08 0.69
N ALA A 132 -2.23 -3.75 0.65
CA ALA A 132 -1.73 -2.99 -0.49
C ALA A 132 -0.20 -2.83 -0.39
N VAL A 133 0.53 -3.77 -0.98
CA VAL A 133 2.01 -3.75 -1.05
C VAL A 133 2.50 -2.64 -1.96
N HIS A 134 1.79 -2.42 -3.06
CA HIS A 134 2.07 -1.34 -4.01
C HIS A 134 0.77 -0.80 -4.61
N THR A 135 0.85 0.33 -5.31
CA THR A 135 -0.30 1.01 -5.93
C THR A 135 -1.13 0.07 -6.82
N ASP A 136 -0.46 -0.86 -7.49
CA ASP A 136 -1.06 -1.84 -8.40
C ASP A 136 -1.06 -3.28 -7.84
N VAL A 137 -0.53 -3.50 -6.64
CA VAL A 137 -0.41 -4.84 -6.02
C VAL A 137 -1.13 -4.84 -4.69
N VAL A 138 -2.37 -5.35 -4.73
CA VAL A 138 -3.17 -5.67 -3.53
C VAL A 138 -3.24 -7.18 -3.41
N THR A 139 -2.95 -7.70 -2.22
CA THR A 139 -2.96 -9.13 -1.93
C THR A 139 -3.80 -9.39 -0.71
N ASP A 140 -4.69 -10.37 -0.78
CA ASP A 140 -5.46 -10.83 0.37
C ASP A 140 -4.63 -11.82 1.18
N ILE A 141 -4.51 -11.58 2.49
CA ILE A 141 -3.87 -12.48 3.44
C ILE A 141 -4.91 -13.02 4.41
N THR A 142 -4.74 -14.27 4.84
CA THR A 142 -5.60 -14.86 5.87
C THR A 142 -4.99 -14.63 7.25
N ILE A 143 -5.71 -13.91 8.09
CA ILE A 143 -5.33 -13.66 9.48
C ILE A 143 -6.09 -14.63 10.37
N ARG A 144 -5.36 -15.58 10.95
CA ARG A 144 -5.89 -16.53 11.91
C ARG A 144 -5.75 -15.93 13.30
N VAL A 145 -6.87 -15.54 13.89
CA VAL A 145 -6.89 -15.02 15.26
C VAL A 145 -7.13 -16.19 16.22
N VAL A 146 -6.12 -16.50 17.03
CA VAL A 146 -6.17 -17.59 18.01
C VAL A 146 -6.50 -17.01 19.38
N GLY A 147 -7.56 -17.51 19.99
CA GLY A 147 -7.95 -17.14 21.34
C GLY A 147 -7.07 -17.80 22.37
N GLU A 148 -6.23 -17.03 23.06
CA GLU A 148 -5.60 -17.51 24.30
C GLU A 148 -6.65 -17.44 25.41
N GLN A 149 -7.04 -18.62 25.92
CA GLN A 149 -7.95 -18.71 27.06
C GLN A 149 -7.26 -18.11 28.29
N ALA A 150 -7.91 -17.13 28.91
CA ALA A 150 -7.50 -16.58 30.20
C ALA A 150 -7.86 -17.53 31.34
#